data_AF-A0A418QUT7-F1
#
_entry.id   AF-A0A418QUT7-F1
#
_cell.length_a   1.000
_cell.length_b   1.000
_cell.length_c   1.000
_cell.angle_alpha   90.00
_cell.angle_beta   90.00
_cell.angle_gamma   90.00
#
_symmetry.space_group_name_H-M   'P 1'
#
loop_
_entity.id
_entity.type
_entity.pdbx_description
1 polymer ?
#
loop_
_entity_poly.entity_id
_entity_poly.type
_entity_poly.pdbx_seq_one_letter_code
_entity_poly.pdbx_strand_id
1 'polypeptide(L)'
;MRVLHLPKWYPNRYDDQDGDFVARHVAAIAGSAPLEQPLQSAVVFAAVARGPLKKLIEEEVDLGGPVPVWRYYYRAQPTGFAPLDKLLKLALYFWSQHRGYRRVCQHWGQRPDLVHVHVLLRTGLWALWLRQRHRIPYLVTEHWTRYLPGRGGRISGVRRYLSRLVVRRAAAVHTVSENLRQALGALDIAHRRTFIIPNVVDTDLFRLPAEPAQRRGLLNVAAFNEQAKNLSGTLRTVARLRTEHPALGLHLRIAGYGPAEAAMHQLAAELGLLADGTVEFLGKLTSEQVAEEMRQAQAFVLFSNYENLPCVLIEAQASGLPAVATRVNGVPELLPPDGSAGLLVEPGNEAALYDALLAVLRAPAGRFDEHLLREGAVARFSYPAVGAAFRHVYRQMLGA
;
A
#
# COMPACT_ATOMS: atom_id res chain seq x y z
N MET A 1 23.11 9.93 -8.80
CA MET A 1 22.17 10.65 -7.90
C MET A 1 21.94 9.81 -6.65
N ARG A 2 21.86 10.41 -5.47
CA ARG A 2 21.73 9.74 -4.16
C ARG A 2 20.43 10.15 -3.47
N VAL A 3 19.55 9.19 -3.26
CA VAL A 3 18.21 9.38 -2.69
C VAL A 3 18.14 8.72 -1.32
N LEU A 4 17.97 9.51 -0.26
CA LEU A 4 17.72 8.99 1.08
C LEU A 4 16.21 8.88 1.32
N HIS A 5 15.71 7.66 1.47
CA HIS A 5 14.32 7.39 1.75
C HIS A 5 14.05 7.37 3.26
N LEU A 6 12.99 8.06 3.68
CA LEU A 6 12.54 8.17 5.07
C LEU A 6 11.11 7.68 5.21
N PRO A 7 10.90 6.37 5.29
CA PRO A 7 9.58 5.79 5.46
C PRO A 7 9.08 5.83 6.90
N LYS A 8 7.77 6.03 7.06
CA LYS A 8 7.07 5.77 8.33
C LYS A 8 6.77 4.28 8.54
N TRP A 9 6.51 3.55 7.47
CA TRP A 9 6.24 2.11 7.46
C TRP A 9 7.18 1.45 6.45
N TYR A 10 7.79 0.35 6.86
CA TYR A 10 8.73 -0.40 6.05
C TYR A 10 8.86 -1.82 6.61
N PRO A 11 9.07 -2.84 5.76
CA PRO A 11 9.26 -4.21 6.19
C PRO A 11 10.30 -4.31 7.31
N ASN A 12 9.94 -5.00 8.39
CA ASN A 12 10.70 -5.02 9.62
C ASN A 12 10.54 -6.36 10.36
N ARG A 13 11.39 -6.61 11.36
CA ARG A 13 11.41 -7.89 12.12
C ARG A 13 10.09 -8.32 12.79
N TYR A 14 9.11 -7.43 12.93
CA TYR A 14 7.81 -7.76 13.53
C TYR A 14 6.71 -8.02 12.50
N ASP A 15 6.90 -7.52 11.28
CA ASP A 15 5.94 -7.56 10.20
C ASP A 15 6.68 -7.26 8.90
N ASP A 16 6.87 -8.30 8.10
CA ASP A 16 7.51 -8.25 6.79
C ASP A 16 6.63 -7.60 5.72
N GLN A 17 5.33 -7.45 5.97
CA GLN A 17 4.37 -6.81 5.05
C GLN A 17 4.06 -5.35 5.41
N ASP A 18 4.42 -4.88 6.62
CA ASP A 18 4.15 -3.49 7.04
C ASP A 18 4.89 -2.49 6.15
N GLY A 19 4.15 -1.69 5.40
CA GLY A 19 4.72 -0.71 4.47
C GLY A 19 5.40 -1.33 3.25
N ASP A 20 5.07 -2.56 2.86
CA ASP A 20 5.60 -3.23 1.66
C ASP A 20 5.45 -2.34 0.40
N PHE A 21 4.33 -1.66 0.22
CA PHE A 21 4.14 -0.70 -0.88
C PHE A 21 5.22 0.40 -0.93
N VAL A 22 5.77 0.81 0.22
CA VAL A 22 6.89 1.76 0.26
C VAL A 22 8.19 1.10 -0.18
N ALA A 23 8.43 -0.15 0.27
CA ALA A 23 9.59 -0.93 -0.16
C ALA A 23 9.60 -1.15 -1.67
N ARG A 24 8.44 -1.48 -2.26
CA ARG A 24 8.31 -1.63 -3.71
C ARG A 24 8.57 -0.30 -4.45
N HIS A 25 8.08 0.85 -3.96
CA HIS A 25 8.44 2.15 -4.54
C HIS A 25 9.95 2.40 -4.49
N VAL A 26 10.59 2.14 -3.35
CA VAL A 26 12.04 2.28 -3.18
C VAL A 26 12.80 1.37 -4.16
N ALA A 27 12.37 0.13 -4.33
CA ALA A 27 12.96 -0.80 -5.28
C ALA A 27 12.75 -0.37 -6.74
N ALA A 28 11.57 0.14 -7.10
CA ALA A 28 11.32 0.71 -8.44
C ALA A 28 12.23 1.90 -8.75
N ILE A 29 12.42 2.77 -7.76
CA ILE A 29 13.33 3.91 -7.88
C ILE A 29 14.78 3.44 -8.06
N ALA A 30 15.24 2.50 -7.24
CA ALA A 30 16.60 1.97 -7.31
C ALA A 30 16.88 1.25 -8.64
N GLY A 31 15.90 0.47 -9.15
CA GLY A 31 16.01 -0.26 -10.41
C GLY A 31 15.87 0.60 -11.67
N SER A 32 15.42 1.86 -11.56
CA SER A 32 15.13 2.72 -12.72
C SER A 32 16.35 3.36 -13.41
N ALA A 33 17.57 3.12 -12.91
CA ALA A 33 18.76 3.82 -13.37
C ALA A 33 19.48 3.06 -14.51
N PRO A 34 19.74 3.70 -15.66
CA PRO A 34 20.70 3.18 -16.63
C PRO A 34 22.08 3.03 -15.98
N LEU A 35 22.87 2.04 -16.42
CA LEU A 35 24.23 1.77 -15.92
C LEU A 35 25.12 3.03 -15.95
N GLU A 36 24.89 3.92 -16.91
CA GLU A 36 25.66 5.15 -17.13
C GLU A 36 25.32 6.29 -16.15
N GLN A 37 24.15 6.25 -15.50
CA GLN A 37 23.71 7.28 -14.54
C GLN A 37 23.09 6.63 -13.30
N PRO A 38 23.90 5.95 -12.47
CA PRO A 38 23.41 5.18 -11.35
C PRO A 38 22.68 6.07 -10.33
N LEU A 39 21.52 5.57 -9.90
CA LEU A 39 20.76 6.09 -8.78
C LEU A 39 21.08 5.21 -7.58
N GLN A 40 21.67 5.79 -6.55
CA GLN A 40 21.93 5.13 -5.28
C GLN A 40 20.79 5.48 -4.33
N SER A 41 20.12 4.45 -3.81
CA SER A 41 19.08 4.59 -2.80
C SER A 41 19.58 4.05 -1.46
N ALA A 42 19.10 4.63 -0.36
CA ALA A 42 19.27 4.10 0.98
C ALA A 42 18.02 4.39 1.81
N VAL A 43 17.70 3.50 2.75
CA VAL A 43 16.53 3.63 3.62
C VAL A 43 16.98 3.84 5.06
N VAL A 44 16.39 4.83 5.74
CA VAL A 44 16.46 4.94 7.20
C VAL A 44 15.06 4.84 7.78
N PHE A 45 14.82 3.76 8.52
CA PHE A 45 13.55 3.45 9.14
C PHE A 45 13.70 3.45 10.66
N ALA A 46 12.72 4.03 11.36
CA ALA A 46 12.71 4.05 12.82
C ALA A 46 11.32 3.72 13.36
N ALA A 47 11.23 2.72 14.24
CA ALA A 47 9.98 2.25 14.82
C ALA A 47 10.08 2.05 16.34
N VAL A 48 8.92 2.09 17.00
CA VAL A 48 8.80 1.70 18.40
C VAL A 48 8.90 0.17 18.47
N ALA A 49 9.70 -0.35 19.40
CA ALA A 49 9.81 -1.80 19.61
C ALA A 49 8.51 -2.42 20.16
N ARG A 50 8.15 -3.61 19.67
CA ARG A 50 7.01 -4.42 20.16
C ARG A 50 7.40 -5.35 21.33
N GLY A 51 8.36 -4.95 22.15
CA GLY A 51 8.90 -5.75 23.25
C GLY A 51 10.05 -5.05 23.96
N PRO A 52 10.60 -5.67 25.02
CA PRO A 52 11.75 -5.14 25.73
C PRO A 52 12.99 -5.11 24.81
N LEU A 53 13.75 -4.02 24.86
CA LEU A 53 15.04 -3.90 24.19
C LEU A 53 16.16 -3.94 25.22
N LYS A 54 17.33 -4.47 24.87
CA LYS A 54 18.52 -4.43 25.75
C LYS A 54 19.03 -3.00 25.94
N LYS A 55 18.94 -2.18 24.89
CA LYS A 55 19.35 -0.77 24.87
C LYS A 55 18.15 0.17 24.72
N LEU A 56 18.37 1.47 24.85
CA LEU A 56 17.33 2.47 24.53
C LEU A 56 16.95 2.43 23.04
N ILE A 57 17.95 2.15 22.18
CA ILE A 57 17.81 1.97 20.74
C ILE A 57 18.63 0.76 20.32
N GLU A 58 18.02 -0.14 19.55
CA GLU A 58 18.70 -1.20 18.82
C GLU A 58 18.75 -0.86 17.33
N GLU A 59 19.87 -1.21 16.69
CA GLU A 59 20.13 -0.99 15.27
C GLU A 59 20.17 -2.34 14.57
N GLU A 60 19.59 -2.39 13.37
CA GLU A 60 19.70 -3.50 12.44
C GLU A 60 20.03 -2.91 11.07
N VAL A 61 21.09 -3.42 10.45
CA VAL A 61 21.59 -2.93 9.19
C VAL A 61 21.59 -4.06 8.18
N ASP A 62 20.98 -3.82 7.03
CA ASP A 62 20.98 -4.71 5.89
C ASP A 62 21.63 -3.98 4.71
N LEU A 63 22.85 -4.40 4.35
CA LEU A 63 23.59 -3.88 3.21
C LEU A 63 23.62 -4.87 2.03
N GLY A 64 23.08 -6.07 2.22
CA GLY A 64 23.14 -7.14 1.21
C GLY A 64 21.94 -7.13 0.27
N GLY A 65 20.85 -6.48 0.65
CA GLY A 65 19.67 -6.29 -0.20
C GLY A 65 19.88 -5.33 -1.38
N PRO A 66 18.89 -5.22 -2.28
CA PRO A 66 18.97 -4.35 -3.47
C PRO A 66 19.09 -2.86 -3.12
N VAL A 67 18.68 -2.47 -1.91
CA VAL A 67 18.83 -1.13 -1.36
C VAL A 67 19.32 -1.23 0.07
N PRO A 68 20.45 -0.59 0.45
CA PRO A 68 20.91 -0.53 1.83
C PRO A 68 19.87 0.04 2.80
N VAL A 69 19.63 -0.65 3.91
CA VAL A 69 18.62 -0.29 4.93
C VAL A 69 19.24 -0.20 6.33
N TRP A 70 18.98 0.90 7.02
CA TRP A 70 19.23 1.06 8.44
C TRP A 70 17.90 1.12 9.19
N ARG A 71 17.63 0.11 10.01
CA ARG A 71 16.44 0.03 10.88
C ARG A 71 16.84 0.33 12.32
N TYR A 72 16.07 1.20 12.97
CA TYR A 72 16.23 1.54 14.37
C TYR A 72 14.96 1.24 15.16
N TYR A 73 15.12 0.51 16.26
CA TYR A 73 14.03 0.18 17.17
C TYR A 73 14.28 0.87 18.50
N TYR A 74 13.33 1.68 18.97
CA TYR A 74 13.48 2.42 20.22
C TYR A 74 12.39 2.07 21.23
N ARG A 75 12.73 2.13 22.53
CA ARG A 75 11.84 1.71 23.62
C ARG A 75 10.54 2.53 23.65
N ALA A 76 9.42 1.85 23.92
CA ALA A 76 8.09 2.46 24.04
C ALA A 76 7.90 3.25 25.36
N GLN A 77 8.52 2.76 26.43
CA GLN A 77 8.45 3.29 27.79
C GLN A 77 9.87 3.32 28.40
N PRO A 78 10.73 4.28 28.00
CA PRO A 78 12.09 4.36 28.50
C PRO A 78 12.18 4.63 30.02
N THR A 79 11.20 5.32 30.60
CA THR A 79 11.16 5.67 32.03
C THR A 79 9.98 5.05 32.79
N GLY A 80 8.92 4.61 32.08
CA GLY A 80 7.68 4.12 32.69
C GLY A 80 6.69 5.23 33.05
N PHE A 81 7.11 6.50 33.05
CA PHE A 81 6.25 7.65 33.31
C PHE A 81 5.66 8.20 32.00
N ALA A 82 4.37 7.98 31.77
CA ALA A 82 3.73 8.17 30.47
C ALA A 82 3.90 9.58 29.83
N PRO A 83 3.77 10.71 30.56
CA PRO A 83 3.97 12.03 29.97
C PRO A 83 5.40 12.25 29.46
N LEU A 84 6.39 11.82 30.26
CA LEU A 84 7.81 11.93 29.91
C LEU A 84 8.17 10.99 28.76
N ASP A 85 7.67 9.75 28.81
CA ASP A 85 7.88 8.75 27.76
C ASP A 85 7.34 9.21 26.39
N LYS A 86 6.27 10.02 26.35
CA LYS A 86 5.76 10.59 25.10
C LYS A 86 6.77 11.52 24.44
N LEU A 87 7.43 12.38 25.23
CA LEU A 87 8.46 13.30 24.74
C LEU A 87 9.75 12.55 24.40
N LEU A 88 10.19 11.65 25.28
CA LEU A 88 11.39 10.84 25.06
C LEU A 88 11.28 9.97 23.81
N LYS A 89 10.11 9.36 23.54
CA LYS A 89 9.88 8.63 22.29
C LYS A 89 10.11 9.49 21.05
N LEU A 90 9.67 10.74 21.09
CA LEU A 90 9.86 11.65 19.97
C LEU A 90 11.35 12.03 19.81
N ALA A 91 12.06 12.26 20.92
CA ALA A 91 13.49 12.51 20.92
C ALA A 91 14.29 11.29 20.41
N LEU A 92 13.98 10.07 20.89
CA LEU A 92 14.61 8.82 20.45
C LEU A 92 14.36 8.56 18.96
N TYR A 93 13.16 8.87 18.46
CA TYR A 93 12.87 8.81 17.04
C TYR A 93 13.80 9.74 16.23
N PHE A 94 13.90 11.02 16.59
CA PHE A 94 14.76 11.95 15.85
C PHE A 94 16.25 11.62 16.00
N TRP A 95 16.67 11.10 17.16
CA TRP A 95 18.03 10.61 17.36
C TRP A 95 18.33 9.39 16.48
N SER A 96 17.39 8.46 16.34
CA SER A 96 17.47 7.33 15.40
C SER A 96 17.66 7.82 13.96
N GLN A 97 16.81 8.77 13.54
CA GLN A 97 16.89 9.35 12.19
C GLN A 97 18.20 10.08 11.95
N HIS A 98 18.73 10.78 12.95
CA HIS A 98 20.04 11.41 12.87
C HIS A 98 21.19 10.41 12.75
N ARG A 99 21.17 9.33 13.55
CA ARG A 99 22.16 8.25 13.47
C ARG A 99 22.15 7.59 12.10
N GLY A 100 20.96 7.23 11.60
CA GLY A 100 20.80 6.63 10.28
C GLY A 100 21.30 7.55 9.16
N TYR A 101 20.91 8.84 9.18
CA TYR A 101 21.43 9.82 8.21
C TYR A 101 22.96 9.88 8.21
N ARG A 102 23.60 9.92 9.39
CA ARG A 102 25.07 9.92 9.47
C ARG A 102 25.70 8.64 8.93
N ARG A 103 25.11 7.48 9.22
CA ARG A 103 25.58 6.17 8.74
C ARG A 103 25.46 6.05 7.22
N VAL A 104 24.36 6.52 6.65
CA VAL A 104 24.16 6.63 5.19
C VAL A 104 25.20 7.56 4.57
N CYS A 105 25.46 8.73 5.16
CA CYS A 105 26.48 9.65 4.65
C CYS A 105 27.89 9.04 4.70
N GLN A 106 28.20 8.27 5.76
CA GLN A 106 29.47 7.54 5.88
C GLN A 106 29.57 6.45 4.81
N HIS A 107 28.50 5.70 4.59
CA HIS A 107 28.44 4.63 3.59
C HIS A 107 28.63 5.16 2.16
N TRP A 108 28.04 6.31 1.83
CA TRP A 108 28.21 6.94 0.51
C TRP A 108 29.47 7.80 0.39
N GLY A 109 30.18 8.08 1.49
CA GLY A 109 31.27 9.07 1.52
C GLY A 109 30.81 10.52 1.32
N GLN A 110 29.51 10.78 1.21
CA GLN A 110 28.94 12.10 0.96
C GLN A 110 27.45 12.16 1.36
N ARG A 111 26.89 13.37 1.32
CA ARG A 111 25.47 13.61 1.64
C ARG A 111 24.54 13.16 0.49
N PRO A 112 23.25 12.87 0.78
CA PRO A 112 22.24 12.69 -0.25
C PRO A 112 22.06 13.94 -1.10
N ASP A 113 21.74 13.72 -2.38
CA ASP A 113 21.35 14.80 -3.30
C ASP A 113 19.90 15.23 -3.03
N LEU A 114 19.05 14.29 -2.61
CA LEU A 114 17.68 14.56 -2.15
C LEU A 114 17.21 13.57 -1.08
N VAL A 115 16.19 13.98 -0.34
CA VAL A 115 15.47 13.14 0.63
C VAL A 115 14.07 12.82 0.11
N HIS A 116 13.65 11.57 0.21
CA HIS A 116 12.30 11.16 -0.17
C HIS A 116 11.54 10.65 1.05
N VAL A 117 10.57 11.44 1.50
CA VAL A 117 9.70 11.15 2.63
C VAL A 117 8.56 10.27 2.17
N HIS A 118 8.31 9.15 2.86
CA HIS A 118 7.11 8.34 2.66
C HIS A 118 6.22 8.42 3.89
N VAL A 119 4.98 8.86 3.67
CA VAL A 119 3.93 9.16 4.67
C VAL A 119 4.22 10.39 5.51
N LEU A 120 3.32 11.37 5.53
CA LEU A 120 3.44 12.56 6.36
C LEU A 120 3.39 12.24 7.84
N LEU A 121 4.39 12.72 8.55
CA LEU A 121 4.44 14.07 9.10
C LEU A 121 5.74 14.10 9.88
N ARG A 122 5.94 13.07 10.70
CA ARG A 122 7.12 12.92 11.54
C ARG A 122 8.42 12.78 10.72
N THR A 123 8.40 11.97 9.66
CA THR A 123 9.47 11.84 8.66
C THR A 123 9.67 13.16 7.89
N GLY A 124 8.57 13.82 7.53
CA GLY A 124 8.58 15.14 6.87
C GLY A 124 9.18 16.27 7.71
N LEU A 125 8.94 16.29 9.03
CA LEU A 125 9.57 17.25 9.96
C LEU A 125 11.09 17.04 10.03
N TRP A 126 11.55 15.79 9.98
CA TRP A 126 12.98 15.49 9.90
C TRP A 126 13.58 15.96 8.57
N ALA A 127 12.91 15.69 7.45
CA ALA A 127 13.34 16.18 6.13
C ALA A 127 13.37 17.72 6.05
N LEU A 128 12.40 18.39 6.67
CA LEU A 128 12.39 19.85 6.77
C LEU A 128 13.60 20.38 7.55
N TRP A 129 13.98 19.72 8.65
CA TRP A 129 15.20 20.06 9.39
C TRP A 129 16.46 19.84 8.53
N LEU A 130 16.57 18.71 7.82
CA LEU A 130 17.69 18.44 6.89
C LEU A 130 17.77 19.51 5.79
N ARG A 131 16.64 19.94 5.24
CA ARG A 131 16.58 21.05 4.28
C ARG A 131 17.12 22.35 4.86
N GLN A 132 16.70 22.72 6.08
CA GLN A 132 17.15 23.96 6.72
C GLN A 132 18.64 23.92 7.07
N ARG A 133 19.12 22.79 7.59
CA ARG A 133 20.49 22.63 8.10
C ARG A 133 21.53 22.34 7.01
N HIS A 134 21.15 21.62 5.97
CA HIS A 134 22.04 21.09 4.95
C HIS A 134 21.66 21.45 3.51
N ARG A 135 20.56 22.19 3.30
CA ARG A 135 20.04 22.58 1.97
C ARG A 135 19.66 21.41 1.06
N ILE A 136 19.38 20.25 1.63
CA ILE A 136 18.98 19.05 0.88
C ILE A 136 17.48 19.17 0.54
N PRO A 137 17.07 19.18 -0.74
CA PRO A 137 15.67 19.21 -1.12
C PRO A 137 14.98 17.90 -0.75
N TYR A 138 13.64 17.94 -0.59
CA TYR A 138 12.87 16.73 -0.32
C TYR A 138 11.57 16.62 -1.11
N LEU A 139 11.25 15.38 -1.48
CA LEU A 139 9.96 14.94 -2.02
C LEU A 139 9.15 14.32 -0.89
N VAL A 140 7.83 14.52 -0.89
CA VAL A 140 6.90 13.81 -0.01
C VAL A 140 6.01 12.91 -0.86
N THR A 141 6.04 11.60 -0.65
CA THR A 141 4.95 10.69 -1.05
C THR A 141 3.97 10.52 0.11
N GLU A 142 2.69 10.80 -0.12
CA GLU A 142 1.63 10.42 0.82
C GLU A 142 0.93 9.13 0.38
N HIS A 143 0.72 8.24 1.35
CA HIS A 143 0.04 6.94 1.16
C HIS A 143 -1.14 6.74 2.12
N TRP A 144 -1.24 7.51 3.19
CA TRP A 144 -2.11 7.18 4.31
C TRP A 144 -3.56 7.55 4.07
N THR A 145 -4.43 6.54 4.15
CA THR A 145 -5.89 6.69 4.15
C THR A 145 -6.45 7.64 5.22
N ARG A 146 -5.63 8.10 6.19
CA ARG A 146 -6.10 9.04 7.24
C ARG A 146 -6.44 10.42 6.71
N TYR A 147 -5.90 10.81 5.56
CA TYR A 147 -6.24 12.08 4.91
C TYR A 147 -7.50 11.97 4.05
N LEU A 148 -8.00 10.76 3.81
CA LEU A 148 -9.16 10.51 2.97
C LEU A 148 -10.48 10.75 3.72
N PRO A 149 -11.53 11.20 3.02
CA PRO A 149 -12.88 11.27 3.58
C PRO A 149 -13.40 9.86 3.92
N GLY A 150 -14.36 9.77 4.85
CA GLY A 150 -15.04 8.51 5.20
C GLY A 150 -14.39 7.69 6.33
N ARG A 151 -13.10 7.88 6.65
CA ARG A 151 -12.38 7.10 7.68
C ARG A 151 -12.69 7.49 9.15
N GLY A 152 -13.80 8.17 9.41
CA GLY A 152 -14.32 8.39 10.78
C GLY A 152 -13.42 9.14 11.76
N GLY A 153 -12.62 10.13 11.34
CA GLY A 153 -11.87 10.94 12.30
C GLY A 153 -11.24 12.22 11.78
N ARG A 154 -11.46 13.32 12.50
CA ARG A 154 -10.87 14.64 12.18
C ARG A 154 -9.35 14.63 12.35
N ILE A 155 -8.65 15.34 11.48
CA ILE A 155 -7.24 15.67 11.66
C ILE A 155 -7.16 16.88 12.59
N SER A 156 -6.39 16.78 13.68
CA SER A 156 -6.24 17.89 14.63
C SER A 156 -5.64 19.13 13.96
N GLY A 157 -6.01 20.32 14.45
CA GLY A 157 -5.52 21.60 13.91
C GLY A 157 -3.99 21.68 13.88
N VAL A 158 -3.32 21.24 14.95
CA VAL A 158 -1.85 21.17 15.04
C VAL A 158 -1.28 20.26 13.96
N ARG A 159 -1.84 19.05 13.76
CA ARG A 159 -1.38 18.11 12.74
C ARG A 159 -1.58 18.68 11.33
N ARG A 160 -2.72 19.33 11.08
CA ARG A 160 -3.02 20.00 9.79
C ARG A 160 -1.99 21.11 9.52
N TYR A 161 -1.75 21.98 10.51
CA TYR A 161 -0.78 23.05 10.42
C TYR A 161 0.64 22.53 10.10
N LEU A 162 1.13 21.55 10.86
CA LEU A 162 2.46 20.99 10.64
C LEU A 162 2.57 20.24 9.29
N SER A 163 1.52 19.54 8.87
CA SER A 163 1.47 18.88 7.55
C SER A 163 1.55 19.93 6.43
N ARG A 164 0.79 21.02 6.55
CA ARG A 164 0.81 22.16 5.61
C ARG A 164 2.18 22.82 5.55
N LEU A 165 2.86 22.99 6.70
CA LEU A 165 4.22 23.52 6.75
C LEU A 165 5.20 22.62 6.00
N VAL A 166 5.20 21.31 6.28
CA VAL A 166 6.08 20.33 5.62
C VAL A 166 5.81 20.29 4.12
N VAL A 167 4.55 20.27 3.71
CA VAL A 167 4.16 20.20 2.29
C VAL A 167 4.55 21.48 1.54
N ARG A 168 4.29 22.66 2.11
CA ARG A 168 4.67 23.95 1.49
C ARG A 168 6.18 24.14 1.35
N ARG A 169 6.96 23.50 2.21
CA ARG A 169 8.43 23.57 2.21
C ARG A 169 9.07 22.37 1.53
N ALA A 170 8.31 21.47 0.91
CA ALA A 170 8.86 20.43 0.04
C ALA A 170 9.37 21.04 -1.28
N ALA A 171 10.21 20.33 -2.02
CA ALA A 171 10.53 20.72 -3.40
C ALA A 171 9.45 20.22 -4.37
N ALA A 172 8.83 19.08 -4.06
CA ALA A 172 7.67 18.54 -4.73
C ALA A 172 6.86 17.67 -3.77
N VAL A 173 5.61 17.38 -4.13
CA VAL A 173 4.74 16.42 -3.45
C VAL A 173 4.27 15.39 -4.45
N HIS A 174 4.05 14.19 -3.97
CA HIS A 174 3.58 13.05 -4.70
C HIS A 174 2.42 12.39 -3.91
N THR A 175 1.33 12.05 -4.59
CA THR A 175 0.23 11.26 -4.05
C THR A 175 0.01 10.04 -4.91
N VAL A 176 -0.27 8.90 -4.27
CA VAL A 176 -0.48 7.65 -5.02
C VAL A 176 -1.77 7.60 -5.82
N SER A 177 -2.66 8.57 -5.65
CA SER A 177 -3.94 8.67 -6.35
C SER A 177 -4.35 10.14 -6.49
N GLU A 178 -5.20 10.41 -7.49
CA GLU A 178 -5.85 11.71 -7.66
C GLU A 178 -6.80 12.00 -6.49
N ASN A 179 -7.52 10.98 -6.01
CA ASN A 179 -8.40 11.09 -4.86
C ASN A 179 -7.66 11.60 -3.62
N LEU A 180 -6.46 11.08 -3.35
CA LEU A 180 -5.64 11.53 -2.22
C LEU A 180 -5.12 12.96 -2.42
N ARG A 181 -4.78 13.35 -3.65
CA ARG A 181 -4.42 14.74 -3.99
C ARG A 181 -5.54 15.71 -3.61
N GLN A 182 -6.77 15.39 -4.02
CA GLN A 182 -7.96 16.19 -3.74
C GLN A 182 -8.26 16.23 -2.24
N ALA A 183 -8.16 15.09 -1.55
CA ALA A 183 -8.40 15.01 -0.11
C ALA A 183 -7.40 15.85 0.70
N LEU A 184 -6.12 15.87 0.32
CA LEU A 184 -5.12 16.76 0.90
C LEU A 184 -5.41 18.24 0.58
N GLY A 185 -5.84 18.55 -0.65
CA GLY A 185 -6.26 19.88 -1.07
C GLY A 185 -7.41 20.44 -0.22
N ALA A 186 -8.45 19.64 0.04
CA ALA A 186 -9.58 20.00 0.90
C ALA A 186 -9.19 20.28 2.37
N LEU A 187 -7.98 19.87 2.78
CA LEU A 187 -7.41 20.14 4.11
C LEU A 187 -6.41 21.30 4.10
N ASP A 188 -6.31 22.05 3.00
CA ASP A 188 -5.28 23.05 2.72
C ASP A 188 -3.83 22.53 2.73
N ILE A 189 -3.65 21.23 2.52
CA ILE A 189 -2.33 20.57 2.46
C ILE A 189 -1.99 20.37 0.98
N ALA A 190 -1.73 21.46 0.26
CA ALA A 190 -1.46 21.44 -1.17
C ALA A 190 -0.09 22.04 -1.53
N HIS A 191 0.49 21.55 -2.63
CA HIS A 191 1.74 22.06 -3.21
C HIS A 191 1.57 22.31 -4.72
N ARG A 192 2.20 23.36 -5.25
CA ARG A 192 2.08 23.70 -6.69
C ARG A 192 2.68 22.63 -7.60
N ARG A 193 3.78 22.02 -7.18
CA ARG A 193 4.40 20.87 -7.85
C ARG A 193 3.93 19.59 -7.17
N THR A 194 2.73 19.14 -7.51
CA THR A 194 2.18 17.86 -7.05
C THR A 194 2.07 16.91 -8.23
N PHE A 195 2.63 15.72 -8.08
CA PHE A 195 2.62 14.65 -9.07
C PHE A 195 1.77 13.49 -8.56
N ILE A 196 1.24 12.69 -9.48
CA ILE A 196 0.48 11.48 -9.15
C ILE A 196 1.24 10.32 -9.77
N ILE A 197 1.78 9.44 -8.94
CA ILE A 197 2.50 8.24 -9.36
C ILE A 197 1.87 7.07 -8.58
N PRO A 198 1.25 6.11 -9.26
CA PRO A 198 0.50 5.09 -8.55
C PRO A 198 1.40 4.17 -7.72
N ASN A 199 0.78 3.30 -6.94
CA ASN A 199 1.47 2.17 -6.32
C ASN A 199 2.04 1.25 -7.40
N VAL A 200 3.08 0.51 -7.02
CA VAL A 200 3.82 -0.40 -7.90
C VAL A 200 3.54 -1.85 -7.55
N VAL A 201 3.52 -2.70 -8.57
CA VAL A 201 3.30 -4.15 -8.49
C VAL A 201 4.37 -4.86 -9.29
N ASP A 202 4.75 -6.05 -8.81
CA ASP A 202 5.63 -6.96 -9.54
C ASP A 202 4.88 -7.62 -10.70
N THR A 203 4.92 -7.01 -11.87
CA THR A 203 4.21 -7.50 -13.06
C THR A 203 4.88 -8.69 -13.73
N ASP A 204 6.07 -9.09 -13.28
CA ASP A 204 6.73 -10.33 -13.71
C ASP A 204 6.19 -11.51 -12.89
N LEU A 205 5.94 -11.27 -11.59
CA LEU A 205 5.30 -12.23 -10.68
C LEU A 205 3.79 -12.37 -10.95
N PHE A 206 3.07 -11.25 -10.99
CA PHE A 206 1.65 -11.18 -11.30
C PHE A 206 1.47 -11.12 -12.80
N ARG A 207 1.08 -12.25 -13.39
CA ARG A 207 0.99 -12.45 -14.84
C ARG A 207 -0.16 -13.36 -15.23
N LEU A 208 -0.53 -13.30 -16.51
CA LEU A 208 -1.49 -14.23 -17.09
C LEU A 208 -1.05 -15.68 -16.86
N PRO A 209 -2.00 -16.61 -16.73
CA PRO A 209 -1.68 -18.03 -16.68
C PRO A 209 -1.01 -18.47 -17.99
N ALA A 210 -0.10 -19.44 -17.90
CA ALA A 210 0.69 -19.92 -19.05
C ALA A 210 -0.18 -20.66 -20.08
N GLU A 211 -1.24 -21.32 -19.60
CA GLU A 211 -2.29 -21.90 -20.42
C GLU A 211 -3.62 -21.28 -20.01
N PRO A 212 -4.67 -21.32 -20.85
CA PRO A 212 -6.01 -20.90 -20.46
C PRO A 212 -6.46 -21.68 -19.21
N ALA A 213 -6.26 -21.08 -18.03
CA ALA A 213 -6.58 -21.71 -16.77
C ALA A 213 -8.11 -21.83 -16.68
N GLN A 214 -8.59 -22.99 -16.20
CA GLN A 214 -9.99 -23.10 -15.84
C GLN A 214 -10.22 -22.29 -14.55
N ARG A 215 -10.41 -20.98 -14.72
CA ARG A 215 -10.64 -20.04 -13.64
C ARG A 215 -11.94 -20.37 -12.93
N ARG A 216 -11.92 -20.38 -11.59
CA ARG A 216 -13.08 -20.75 -10.78
C ARG A 216 -13.22 -19.83 -9.58
N GLY A 217 -14.47 -19.51 -9.27
CA GLY A 217 -14.82 -18.86 -8.02
C GLY A 217 -14.25 -17.45 -7.83
N LEU A 218 -14.32 -17.00 -6.60
CA LEU A 218 -13.96 -15.68 -6.15
C LEU A 218 -12.69 -15.73 -5.31
N LEU A 219 -11.87 -14.68 -5.41
CA LEU A 219 -10.71 -14.48 -4.55
C LEU A 219 -10.85 -13.17 -3.78
N ASN A 220 -10.56 -13.21 -2.48
CA ASN A 220 -10.32 -12.04 -1.66
C ASN A 220 -8.93 -12.13 -1.03
N VAL A 221 -8.16 -11.05 -1.12
CA VAL A 221 -6.86 -10.92 -0.45
C VAL A 221 -6.88 -9.64 0.38
N ALA A 222 -6.88 -9.76 1.70
CA ALA A 222 -7.02 -8.61 2.58
C ALA A 222 -6.49 -8.85 4.00
N ALA A 223 -5.97 -7.81 4.65
CA ALA A 223 -5.77 -7.84 6.10
C ALA A 223 -7.14 -7.85 6.81
N PHE A 224 -7.33 -8.71 7.82
CA PHE A 224 -8.63 -8.93 8.49
C PHE A 224 -8.91 -7.80 9.50
N ASN A 225 -9.11 -6.60 8.96
CA ASN A 225 -9.60 -5.44 9.65
C ASN A 225 -11.03 -5.19 9.18
N GLU A 226 -12.01 -5.66 9.94
CA GLU A 226 -13.40 -5.64 9.52
C GLU A 226 -13.93 -4.22 9.26
N GLN A 227 -13.51 -3.25 10.08
CA GLN A 227 -13.89 -1.85 9.88
C GLN A 227 -13.45 -1.32 8.51
N ALA A 228 -12.29 -1.77 8.02
CA ALA A 228 -11.76 -1.36 6.73
C ALA A 228 -12.31 -2.21 5.57
N LYS A 229 -12.33 -3.52 5.74
CA LYS A 229 -12.47 -4.49 4.64
C LYS A 229 -13.88 -5.02 4.44
N ASN A 230 -14.73 -4.93 5.47
CA ASN A 230 -16.11 -5.42 5.45
C ASN A 230 -16.20 -6.86 4.89
N LEU A 231 -15.38 -7.76 5.45
CA LEU A 231 -15.38 -9.16 5.05
C LEU A 231 -16.70 -9.82 5.42
N SER A 232 -17.35 -9.37 6.50
CA SER A 232 -18.67 -9.86 6.89
C SER A 232 -19.73 -9.65 5.80
N GLY A 233 -19.72 -8.49 5.12
CA GLY A 233 -20.63 -8.24 4.00
C GLY A 233 -20.33 -9.11 2.77
N THR A 234 -19.06 -9.43 2.53
CA THR A 234 -18.65 -10.38 1.48
C THR A 234 -19.19 -11.78 1.78
N LEU A 235 -18.99 -12.26 3.02
CA LEU A 235 -19.46 -13.58 3.46
C LEU A 235 -20.99 -13.71 3.38
N ARG A 236 -21.75 -12.71 3.87
CA ARG A 236 -23.21 -12.69 3.76
C ARG A 236 -23.70 -12.72 2.31
N THR A 237 -23.05 -11.95 1.44
CA THR A 237 -23.39 -11.91 0.02
C THR A 237 -23.13 -13.25 -0.67
N VAL A 238 -21.99 -13.89 -0.38
CA VAL A 238 -21.63 -15.20 -0.92
C VAL A 238 -22.57 -16.30 -0.40
N ALA A 239 -22.95 -16.26 0.88
CA ALA A 239 -23.96 -17.18 1.43
C ALA A 239 -25.30 -17.07 0.68
N ARG A 240 -25.73 -15.85 0.36
CA ARG A 240 -26.95 -15.61 -0.41
C ARG A 240 -26.84 -16.13 -1.85
N LEU A 241 -25.74 -15.82 -2.55
CA LEU A 241 -25.49 -16.31 -3.92
C LEU A 241 -25.48 -17.84 -3.99
N ARG A 242 -24.78 -18.50 -3.06
CA ARG A 242 -24.73 -19.96 -2.97
C ARG A 242 -26.13 -20.55 -2.81
N THR A 243 -26.95 -19.99 -1.93
CA THR A 243 -28.31 -20.50 -1.68
C THR A 243 -29.24 -20.30 -2.88
N GLU A 244 -29.20 -19.13 -3.53
CA GLU A 244 -30.11 -18.79 -4.63
C GLU A 244 -29.66 -19.36 -5.99
N HIS A 245 -28.35 -19.66 -6.16
CA HIS A 245 -27.78 -20.16 -7.41
C HIS A 245 -26.82 -21.35 -7.19
N PRO A 246 -27.30 -22.49 -6.67
CA PRO A 246 -26.46 -23.66 -6.35
C PRO A 246 -25.70 -24.22 -7.56
N ALA A 247 -26.25 -24.05 -8.77
CA ALA A 247 -25.62 -24.49 -10.02
C ALA A 247 -24.35 -23.72 -10.39
N LEU A 248 -24.06 -22.58 -9.74
CA LEU A 248 -22.80 -21.84 -9.98
C LEU A 248 -21.58 -22.57 -9.41
N GLY A 249 -21.75 -23.52 -8.48
CA GLY A 249 -20.62 -24.16 -7.79
C GLY A 249 -19.72 -23.13 -7.11
N LEU A 250 -20.33 -22.14 -6.45
CA LEU A 250 -19.65 -20.96 -5.91
C LEU A 250 -18.57 -21.38 -4.91
N HIS A 251 -17.37 -20.82 -5.09
CA HIS A 251 -16.27 -20.99 -4.16
C HIS A 251 -15.61 -19.62 -3.93
N LEU A 252 -15.33 -19.27 -2.68
CA LEU A 252 -14.63 -18.05 -2.28
C LEU A 252 -13.39 -18.44 -1.48
N ARG A 253 -12.23 -18.06 -1.99
CA ARG A 253 -10.94 -18.22 -1.32
C ARG A 253 -10.56 -16.89 -0.68
N ILE A 254 -10.25 -16.90 0.62
CA ILE A 254 -9.89 -15.71 1.38
C ILE A 254 -8.48 -15.88 1.93
N ALA A 255 -7.54 -15.09 1.42
CA ALA A 255 -6.17 -15.02 1.94
C ALA A 255 -5.98 -13.76 2.78
N GLY A 256 -5.33 -13.93 3.94
CA GLY A 256 -4.99 -12.85 4.84
C GLY A 256 -5.03 -13.28 6.30
N TYR A 257 -4.80 -12.30 7.17
CA TYR A 257 -4.77 -12.47 8.62
C TYR A 257 -5.07 -11.14 9.30
N GLY A 258 -5.42 -11.17 10.58
CA GLY A 258 -5.59 -9.94 11.35
C GLY A 258 -6.60 -10.04 12.50
N PRO A 259 -6.88 -8.93 13.19
CA PRO A 259 -7.66 -8.94 14.43
C PRO A 259 -9.09 -9.50 14.29
N ALA A 260 -9.69 -9.47 13.10
CA ALA A 260 -11.03 -9.98 12.85
C ALA A 260 -11.08 -11.45 12.39
N GLU A 261 -9.93 -12.14 12.30
CA GLU A 261 -9.84 -13.52 11.79
C GLU A 261 -10.80 -14.49 12.49
N ALA A 262 -10.73 -14.59 13.82
CA ALA A 262 -11.62 -15.47 14.59
C ALA A 262 -13.11 -15.14 14.35
N ALA A 263 -13.46 -13.85 14.30
CA ALA A 263 -14.84 -13.41 14.06
C ALA A 263 -15.32 -13.75 12.64
N MET A 264 -14.46 -13.65 11.62
CA MET A 264 -14.82 -14.00 10.24
C MET A 264 -14.97 -15.51 10.06
N HIS A 265 -14.12 -16.31 10.70
CA HIS A 265 -14.28 -17.77 10.72
C HIS A 265 -15.60 -18.18 11.40
N GLN A 266 -15.92 -17.59 12.54
CA GLN A 266 -17.17 -17.85 13.25
C GLN A 266 -18.39 -17.50 12.37
N LEU A 267 -18.40 -16.30 11.77
CA LEU A 267 -19.50 -15.90 10.89
C LEU A 267 -19.64 -16.83 9.68
N ALA A 268 -18.53 -17.24 9.06
CA ALA A 268 -18.57 -18.18 7.93
C ALA A 268 -19.13 -19.56 8.35
N ALA A 269 -18.80 -20.03 9.56
CA ALA A 269 -19.36 -21.25 10.12
C ALA A 269 -20.87 -21.12 10.39
N GLU A 270 -21.31 -20.00 10.99
CA GLU A 270 -22.73 -19.71 11.25
C GLU A 270 -23.56 -19.63 9.95
N LEU A 271 -22.97 -19.14 8.86
CA LEU A 271 -23.58 -19.11 7.52
C LEU A 271 -23.51 -20.46 6.77
N GLY A 272 -22.92 -21.49 7.40
CA GLY A 272 -22.73 -22.83 6.84
C GLY A 272 -21.72 -22.90 5.68
N LEU A 273 -20.95 -21.83 5.44
CA LEU A 273 -20.06 -21.70 4.27
C LEU A 273 -18.80 -22.57 4.36
N LEU A 274 -18.41 -22.95 5.58
CA LEU A 274 -17.25 -23.82 5.80
C LEU A 274 -17.60 -25.30 5.66
N ALA A 275 -18.84 -25.68 6.00
CA ALA A 275 -19.27 -27.08 6.06
C ALA A 275 -19.39 -27.70 4.65
N ASP A 276 -19.75 -26.90 3.65
CA ASP A 276 -19.92 -27.32 2.26
C ASP A 276 -18.72 -26.95 1.36
N GLY A 277 -17.69 -26.31 1.92
CA GLY A 277 -16.50 -25.87 1.18
C GLY A 277 -16.73 -24.65 0.28
N THR A 278 -17.84 -23.92 0.43
CA THR A 278 -18.08 -22.67 -0.31
C THR A 278 -17.03 -21.61 0.03
N VAL A 279 -16.56 -21.56 1.27
CA VAL A 279 -15.49 -20.64 1.70
C VAL A 279 -14.29 -21.41 2.23
N GLU A 280 -13.10 -21.03 1.75
CA GLU A 280 -11.83 -21.52 2.27
C GLU A 280 -10.96 -20.33 2.72
N PHE A 281 -10.50 -20.37 3.97
CA PHE A 281 -9.56 -19.41 4.52
C PHE A 281 -8.14 -19.95 4.37
N LEU A 282 -7.31 -19.25 3.60
CA LEU A 282 -5.96 -19.67 3.24
C LEU A 282 -4.88 -19.18 4.22
N GLY A 283 -5.26 -18.31 5.16
CA GLY A 283 -4.34 -17.64 6.06
C GLY A 283 -3.38 -16.70 5.33
N LYS A 284 -2.20 -16.45 5.93
CA LYS A 284 -1.16 -15.61 5.33
C LYS A 284 -0.46 -16.35 4.18
N LEU A 285 -0.53 -15.77 2.99
CA LEU A 285 0.16 -16.24 1.79
C LEU A 285 1.40 -15.40 1.47
N THR A 286 2.38 -16.01 0.79
CA THR A 286 3.48 -15.27 0.13
C THR A 286 2.97 -14.60 -1.15
N SER A 287 3.74 -13.65 -1.70
CA SER A 287 3.38 -12.98 -2.95
C SER A 287 3.24 -13.96 -4.13
N GLU A 288 4.07 -15.01 -4.17
CA GLU A 288 4.02 -16.06 -5.18
C GLU A 288 2.74 -16.88 -5.09
N GLN A 289 2.32 -17.21 -3.87
CA GLN A 289 1.07 -17.91 -3.61
C GLN A 289 -0.14 -17.02 -3.97
N VAL A 290 -0.12 -15.72 -3.59
CA VAL A 290 -1.17 -14.77 -3.99
C VAL A 290 -1.26 -14.67 -5.51
N ALA A 291 -0.13 -14.60 -6.22
CA ALA A 291 -0.12 -14.56 -7.68
C ALA A 291 -0.69 -15.84 -8.31
N GLU A 292 -0.47 -17.00 -7.69
CA GLU A 292 -1.08 -18.27 -8.14
C GLU A 292 -2.59 -18.26 -7.94
N GLU A 293 -3.07 -17.84 -6.77
CA GLU A 293 -4.50 -17.70 -6.49
C GLU A 293 -5.17 -16.74 -7.48
N MET A 294 -4.52 -15.62 -7.82
CA MET A 294 -5.06 -14.67 -8.80
C MET A 294 -5.16 -15.25 -10.22
N ARG A 295 -4.27 -16.18 -10.60
CA ARG A 295 -4.34 -16.87 -11.90
C ARG A 295 -5.48 -17.88 -11.97
N GLN A 296 -5.86 -18.46 -10.84
CA GLN A 296 -6.89 -19.50 -10.72
C GLN A 296 -8.30 -18.95 -10.46
N ALA A 297 -8.42 -17.74 -9.94
CA ALA A 297 -9.72 -17.13 -9.65
C ALA A 297 -10.46 -16.67 -10.91
N GLN A 298 -11.79 -16.68 -10.89
CA GLN A 298 -12.63 -16.11 -11.97
C GLN A 298 -12.86 -14.61 -11.78
N ALA A 299 -12.99 -14.16 -10.52
CA ALA A 299 -13.08 -12.74 -10.20
C ALA A 299 -12.47 -12.44 -8.83
N PHE A 300 -11.91 -11.23 -8.70
CA PHE A 300 -11.49 -10.69 -7.41
C PHE A 300 -12.65 -9.94 -6.75
N VAL A 301 -12.80 -10.03 -5.43
CA VAL A 301 -13.80 -9.27 -4.68
C VAL A 301 -13.14 -8.38 -3.63
N LEU A 302 -13.46 -7.08 -3.65
CA LEU A 302 -12.99 -6.09 -2.67
C LEU A 302 -14.16 -5.25 -2.17
N PHE A 303 -14.76 -5.63 -1.04
CA PHE A 303 -15.94 -4.93 -0.51
C PHE A 303 -15.63 -3.89 0.58
N SER A 304 -14.50 -3.18 0.45
CA SER A 304 -13.96 -2.34 1.52
C SER A 304 -14.76 -1.05 1.79
N ASN A 305 -14.75 -0.58 3.03
CA ASN A 305 -15.35 0.70 3.43
C ASN A 305 -14.48 1.91 3.09
N TYR A 306 -13.17 1.71 3.01
CA TYR A 306 -12.22 2.73 2.56
C TYR A 306 -10.95 2.07 2.04
N GLU A 307 -10.38 2.66 1.01
CA GLU A 307 -9.11 2.25 0.40
C GLU A 307 -8.31 3.49 0.03
N ASN A 308 -7.03 3.33 -0.30
CA ASN A 308 -6.34 4.37 -1.04
C ASN A 308 -6.29 3.97 -2.52
N LEU A 309 -5.15 3.50 -2.99
CA LEU A 309 -5.00 2.84 -4.28
C LEU A 309 -4.55 1.40 -4.01
N PRO A 310 -5.47 0.43 -3.85
CA PRO A 310 -5.12 -0.89 -3.32
C PRO A 310 -4.26 -1.68 -4.32
N CYS A 311 -3.05 -2.08 -3.89
CA CYS A 311 -2.14 -2.87 -4.74
C CYS A 311 -2.79 -4.18 -5.21
N VAL A 312 -3.62 -4.82 -4.38
CA VAL A 312 -4.29 -6.09 -4.71
C VAL A 312 -5.21 -6.01 -5.94
N LEU A 313 -5.80 -4.84 -6.24
CA LEU A 313 -6.57 -4.66 -7.48
C LEU A 313 -5.65 -4.50 -8.71
N ILE A 314 -4.49 -3.88 -8.52
CA ILE A 314 -3.47 -3.78 -9.56
C ILE A 314 -2.85 -5.16 -9.84
N GLU A 315 -2.59 -5.94 -8.80
CA GLU A 315 -2.11 -7.33 -8.87
C GLU A 315 -3.14 -8.21 -9.62
N ALA A 316 -4.43 -8.04 -9.34
CA ALA A 316 -5.51 -8.70 -10.07
C ALA A 316 -5.48 -8.32 -11.57
N GLN A 317 -5.39 -7.02 -11.89
CA GLN A 317 -5.28 -6.56 -13.29
C GLN A 317 -4.04 -7.11 -14.00
N ALA A 318 -2.88 -7.10 -13.34
CA ALA A 318 -1.65 -7.67 -13.89
C ALA A 318 -1.75 -9.17 -14.18
N SER A 319 -2.59 -9.87 -13.42
CA SER A 319 -2.94 -11.28 -13.59
C SER A 319 -4.11 -11.50 -14.56
N GLY A 320 -4.67 -10.43 -15.14
CA GLY A 320 -5.82 -10.48 -16.04
C GLY A 320 -7.14 -10.82 -15.36
N LEU A 321 -7.25 -10.61 -14.05
CA LEU A 321 -8.41 -10.97 -13.23
C LEU A 321 -9.36 -9.76 -13.07
N PRO A 322 -10.61 -9.82 -13.58
CA PRO A 322 -11.59 -8.74 -13.32
C PRO A 322 -11.99 -8.70 -11.86
N ALA A 323 -12.42 -7.53 -11.39
CA ALA A 323 -12.77 -7.33 -9.97
C ALA A 323 -14.18 -6.74 -9.77
N VAL A 324 -14.88 -7.18 -8.72
CA VAL A 324 -15.99 -6.44 -8.14
C VAL A 324 -15.48 -5.71 -6.91
N ALA A 325 -15.50 -4.37 -6.94
CA ALA A 325 -14.94 -3.56 -5.88
C ALA A 325 -15.88 -2.42 -5.45
N THR A 326 -15.69 -1.91 -4.23
CA THR A 326 -16.46 -0.76 -3.76
C THR A 326 -15.96 0.55 -4.37
N ARG A 327 -16.88 1.47 -4.68
CA ARG A 327 -16.61 2.83 -5.15
C ARG A 327 -16.13 3.73 -4.01
N VAL A 328 -14.98 3.38 -3.42
CA VAL A 328 -14.38 4.13 -2.31
C VAL A 328 -13.05 4.72 -2.71
N ASN A 329 -12.87 6.00 -2.41
CA ASN A 329 -11.59 6.69 -2.50
C ASN A 329 -10.90 6.53 -3.87
N GLY A 330 -9.71 5.92 -3.93
CA GLY A 330 -8.93 5.73 -5.17
C GLY A 330 -9.28 4.45 -5.94
N VAL A 331 -10.19 3.60 -5.46
CA VAL A 331 -10.63 2.39 -6.19
C VAL A 331 -11.19 2.70 -7.59
N PRO A 332 -12.00 3.76 -7.79
CA PRO A 332 -12.51 4.11 -9.12
C PRO A 332 -11.43 4.53 -10.13
N GLU A 333 -10.20 4.82 -9.68
CA GLU A 333 -9.07 5.11 -10.58
C GLU A 333 -8.47 3.83 -11.21
N LEU A 334 -8.82 2.67 -10.65
CA LEU A 334 -8.40 1.35 -11.13
C LEU A 334 -9.49 0.68 -11.97
N LEU A 335 -10.78 0.85 -11.63
CA LEU A 335 -11.90 0.26 -12.37
C LEU A 335 -12.62 1.33 -13.20
N PRO A 336 -12.45 1.34 -14.54
CA PRO A 336 -13.07 2.35 -15.40
C PRO A 336 -14.61 2.23 -15.43
N PRO A 337 -15.33 3.34 -15.71
CA PRO A 337 -16.79 3.35 -15.71
C PRO A 337 -17.48 2.45 -16.75
N ASP A 338 -16.77 2.06 -17.82
CA ASP A 338 -17.26 1.12 -18.84
C ASP A 338 -17.31 -0.34 -18.35
N GLY A 339 -16.76 -0.59 -17.16
CA GLY A 339 -16.68 -1.90 -16.54
C GLY A 339 -15.76 -2.88 -17.28
N SER A 340 -14.81 -2.40 -18.07
CA SER A 340 -13.84 -3.25 -18.78
C SER A 340 -12.90 -4.00 -17.83
N ALA A 341 -12.67 -3.47 -16.62
CA ALA A 341 -11.88 -4.12 -15.57
C ALA A 341 -12.71 -4.78 -14.44
N GLY A 342 -14.03 -4.88 -14.62
CA GLY A 342 -14.96 -5.35 -13.60
C GLY A 342 -15.95 -4.28 -13.16
N LEU A 343 -16.60 -4.45 -12.01
CA LEU A 343 -17.76 -3.65 -11.61
C LEU A 343 -17.53 -2.91 -10.28
N LEU A 344 -18.05 -1.69 -10.20
CA LEU A 344 -18.03 -0.88 -8.98
C LEU A 344 -19.41 -0.88 -8.30
N VAL A 345 -19.41 -1.11 -6.98
CA VAL A 345 -20.62 -1.08 -6.14
C VAL A 345 -20.47 -0.05 -5.01
N GLU A 346 -21.57 0.43 -4.45
CA GLU A 346 -21.51 1.37 -3.32
C GLU A 346 -21.07 0.66 -2.02
N PRO A 347 -20.26 1.31 -1.17
CA PRO A 347 -19.80 0.71 0.09
C PRO A 347 -20.97 0.34 1.00
N GLY A 348 -20.93 -0.86 1.58
CA GLY A 348 -21.97 -1.37 2.47
C GLY A 348 -23.25 -1.85 1.77
N ASN A 349 -23.37 -1.71 0.45
CA ASN A 349 -24.52 -2.19 -0.31
C ASN A 349 -24.33 -3.67 -0.74
N GLU A 350 -24.72 -4.60 0.12
CA GLU A 350 -24.61 -6.05 -0.13
C GLU A 350 -25.51 -6.52 -1.30
N ALA A 351 -26.63 -5.85 -1.56
CA ALA A 351 -27.49 -6.18 -2.70
C ALA A 351 -26.80 -5.82 -4.04
N ALA A 352 -26.17 -4.64 -4.12
CA ALA A 352 -25.38 -4.28 -5.29
C ALA A 352 -24.16 -5.20 -5.47
N LEU A 353 -23.51 -5.60 -4.36
CA LEU A 353 -22.42 -6.59 -4.42
C LEU A 353 -22.92 -7.94 -4.97
N TYR A 354 -24.07 -8.41 -4.51
CA TYR A 354 -24.71 -9.63 -5.01
C TYR A 354 -24.93 -9.56 -6.52
N ASP A 355 -25.56 -8.48 -7.01
CA ASP A 355 -25.89 -8.33 -8.44
C ASP A 355 -24.62 -8.26 -9.30
N ALA A 356 -23.62 -7.52 -8.83
CA ALA A 356 -22.35 -7.36 -9.53
C ALA A 356 -21.54 -8.66 -9.58
N LEU A 357 -21.45 -9.40 -8.47
CA LEU A 357 -20.78 -10.70 -8.45
C LEU A 357 -21.48 -11.70 -9.38
N LEU A 358 -22.82 -11.75 -9.35
CA LEU A 358 -23.57 -12.62 -10.25
C LEU A 358 -23.34 -12.26 -11.73
N ALA A 359 -23.33 -10.97 -12.05
CA ALA A 359 -23.08 -10.49 -13.41
C ALA A 359 -21.66 -10.84 -13.90
N VAL A 360 -20.64 -10.72 -13.05
CA VAL A 360 -19.26 -11.09 -13.39
C VAL A 360 -19.12 -12.61 -13.55
N LEU A 361 -19.69 -13.40 -12.63
CA LEU A 361 -19.64 -14.86 -12.68
C LEU A 361 -20.36 -15.45 -13.91
N ARG A 362 -21.38 -14.75 -14.42
CA ARG A 362 -22.13 -15.13 -15.64
C ARG A 362 -21.65 -14.43 -16.90
N ALA A 363 -20.61 -13.61 -16.81
CA ALA A 363 -20.14 -12.86 -17.96
C ALA A 363 -19.68 -13.81 -19.08
N PRO A 364 -20.05 -13.55 -20.35
CA PRO A 364 -19.57 -14.35 -21.46
C PRO A 364 -18.04 -14.22 -21.58
N ALA A 365 -17.41 -15.25 -22.13
CA ALA A 365 -15.98 -15.22 -22.44
C ALA A 365 -15.64 -13.97 -23.27
N GLY A 366 -14.55 -13.29 -22.92
CA GLY A 366 -14.13 -12.05 -23.57
C GLY A 366 -14.82 -10.76 -23.08
N ARG A 367 -15.80 -10.83 -22.16
CA ARG A 367 -16.36 -9.61 -21.52
C ARG A 367 -15.29 -8.80 -20.78
N PHE A 368 -14.31 -9.48 -20.19
CA PHE A 368 -13.15 -8.89 -19.55
C PHE A 368 -11.91 -9.39 -20.30
N ASP A 369 -11.27 -8.51 -21.06
CA ASP A 369 -10.08 -8.85 -21.82
C ASP A 369 -8.87 -8.91 -20.88
N GLU A 370 -8.39 -10.12 -20.62
CA GLU A 370 -7.28 -10.36 -19.70
C GLU A 370 -5.97 -9.73 -20.17
N HIS A 371 -5.75 -9.65 -21.49
CA HIS A 371 -4.56 -9.02 -22.07
C HIS A 371 -4.61 -7.51 -21.89
N LEU A 372 -5.75 -6.87 -22.17
CA LEU A 372 -5.90 -5.43 -21.96
C LEU A 372 -5.75 -5.05 -20.48
N LEU A 373 -6.28 -5.87 -19.56
CA LEU A 373 -6.10 -5.68 -18.12
C LEU A 373 -4.62 -5.70 -17.75
N ARG A 374 -3.89 -6.72 -18.23
CA ARG A 374 -2.46 -6.86 -17.97
C ARG A 374 -1.65 -5.74 -18.60
N GLU A 375 -1.88 -5.41 -19.87
CA GLU A 375 -1.16 -4.35 -20.58
C GLU A 375 -1.32 -3.00 -19.88
N GLY A 376 -2.55 -2.66 -19.49
CA GLY A 376 -2.83 -1.47 -18.69
C GLY A 376 -2.09 -1.47 -17.36
N ALA A 377 -2.01 -2.63 -16.70
CA ALA A 377 -1.30 -2.75 -15.43
C ALA A 377 0.22 -2.61 -15.58
N VAL A 378 0.82 -3.29 -16.57
CA VAL A 378 2.25 -3.23 -16.88
C VAL A 378 2.68 -1.82 -17.26
N ALA A 379 1.90 -1.14 -18.11
CA ALA A 379 2.24 0.19 -18.59
C ALA A 379 2.24 1.25 -17.46
N ARG A 380 1.41 1.07 -16.44
CA ARG A 380 1.17 2.10 -15.40
C ARG A 380 1.80 1.79 -14.04
N PHE A 381 1.88 0.52 -13.66
CA PHE A 381 2.16 0.09 -12.29
C PHE A 381 3.37 -0.83 -12.16
N SER A 382 4.06 -1.15 -13.26
CA SER A 382 5.28 -1.96 -13.19
C SER A 382 6.45 -1.20 -12.55
N TYR A 383 7.43 -1.95 -12.05
CA TYR A 383 8.68 -1.39 -11.51
C TYR A 383 9.37 -0.41 -12.49
N PRO A 384 9.55 -0.74 -13.79
CA PRO A 384 10.14 0.19 -14.76
C PRO A 384 9.32 1.47 -14.94
N ALA A 385 8.00 1.35 -15.10
CA ALA A 385 7.12 2.50 -15.34
C ALA A 385 7.12 3.49 -14.17
N VAL A 386 6.90 2.97 -12.95
CA VAL A 386 6.87 3.78 -11.72
C VAL A 386 8.25 4.36 -11.40
N GLY A 387 9.31 3.55 -11.58
CA GLY A 387 10.68 3.99 -11.39
C GLY A 387 11.05 5.16 -12.32
N ALA A 388 10.72 5.06 -13.61
CA ALA A 388 10.94 6.12 -14.58
C ALA A 388 10.18 7.41 -14.21
N ALA A 389 8.93 7.29 -13.75
CA ALA A 389 8.13 8.43 -13.31
C ALA A 389 8.78 9.15 -12.11
N PHE A 390 9.26 8.43 -11.10
CA PHE A 390 9.97 9.04 -9.97
C PHE A 390 11.29 9.69 -10.40
N ARG A 391 12.05 9.04 -11.27
CA ARG A 391 13.31 9.60 -11.80
C ARG A 391 13.07 10.92 -12.53
N HIS A 392 11.99 11.02 -13.31
CA HIS A 392 11.58 12.27 -13.94
C HIS A 392 11.32 13.38 -12.91
N VAL A 393 10.57 13.08 -11.84
CA VAL A 393 10.32 14.04 -10.75
C VAL A 393 11.63 14.48 -10.07
N TYR A 394 12.55 13.56 -9.80
CA TYR A 394 13.83 13.90 -9.19
C TYR A 394 14.69 14.83 -10.05
N ARG A 395 14.74 14.58 -11.37
CA ARG A 395 15.44 15.45 -12.33
C ARG A 395 14.85 16.87 -12.32
N GLN A 396 13.53 16.97 -12.40
CA GLN A 396 12.84 18.27 -12.29
C GLN A 396 13.10 18.99 -10.95
N MET A 397 13.25 18.24 -9.85
CA MET A 397 13.56 18.82 -8.54
C MET A 397 14.99 19.34 -8.44
N LEU A 398 15.95 18.65 -9.07
CA LEU A 398 17.37 18.99 -9.04
C LEU A 398 17.77 20.00 -10.13
N GLY A 399 16.87 20.30 -11.08
CA GLY A 399 17.15 21.20 -12.19
C GLY A 399 18.09 20.59 -13.24
N ALA A 400 18.02 19.26 -13.40
CA ALA A 400 18.87 18.45 -14.27
C ALA A 400 18.10 17.79 -15.41
#